data_AF-A0AAW0CP57-F1
#
_entry.id   AF-A0AAW0CP57-F1
#
_cell.length_a   1.000
_cell.length_b   1.000
_cell.length_c   1.000
_cell.angle_alpha   90.00
_cell.angle_beta   90.00
_cell.angle_gamma   90.00
#
_symmetry.space_group_name_H-M   'P 1'
#
loop_
_entity.id
_entity.type
_entity.pdbx_description
1 polymer ?
#
loop_
_entity_poly.entity_id
_entity_poly.type
_entity_poly.pdbx_seq_one_letter_code
_entity_poly.pdbx_strand_id
1 'polypeptide(L)'
;MLKYQRLNKNNTLLLIVNQQTALMNVVRDFEPDEFRTNVLAHSELAAKTVPNGPLLPSRENLESIEAVKAEGKKQIIILSTITTDVCATFLALSLIEEGCEVWHNADASGAASLRTAHGRRPMTAYAMLALKC
;
A
#
# COMPACT_ATOMS: atom_id res chain seq x y z
N MET A 1 21.14 10.67 -12.80
CA MET A 1 21.25 11.10 -11.39
C MET A 1 19.98 10.64 -10.68
N LEU A 2 20.08 9.76 -9.69
CA LEU A 2 18.91 9.27 -8.94
C LEU A 2 18.42 10.39 -8.01
N LYS A 3 17.15 10.79 -8.15
CA LYS A 3 16.51 11.77 -7.26
C LYS A 3 15.94 11.03 -6.05
N TYR A 4 16.38 11.39 -4.85
CA TYR A 4 15.80 10.86 -3.62
C TYR A 4 14.41 11.47 -3.42
N GLN A 5 13.36 10.69 -3.64
CA GLN A 5 12.00 11.09 -3.33
C GLN A 5 11.69 10.70 -1.88
N ARG A 6 11.21 11.67 -1.10
CA ARG A 6 10.84 11.47 0.30
C ARG A 6 9.34 11.72 0.45
N LEU A 7 8.74 10.97 1.36
CA LEU A 7 7.37 11.18 1.77
C LEU A 7 7.15 12.59 2.34
N ASN A 8 6.13 13.28 1.84
CA ASN A 8 5.73 14.62 2.27
C ASN A 8 4.31 14.56 2.84
N LYS A 9 4.19 14.80 4.15
CA LYS A 9 2.91 14.75 4.90
C LYS A 9 1.79 15.58 4.27
N ASN A 10 2.11 16.71 3.66
CA ASN A 10 1.11 17.62 3.08
C ASN A 10 0.59 17.15 1.71
N ASN A 11 1.35 16.26 1.05
CA ASN A 11 1.06 15.75 -0.29
C ASN A 11 0.84 14.23 -0.30
N THR A 12 0.61 13.63 0.88
CA THR A 12 0.43 12.19 1.04
C THR A 12 -1.00 11.87 1.42
N LEU A 13 -1.55 10.80 0.85
CA LEU A 13 -2.81 10.18 1.24
C LEU A 13 -2.56 8.76 1.72
N LEU A 14 -3.28 8.34 2.76
CA LEU A 14 -3.28 6.96 3.21
C LEU A 14 -4.40 6.15 2.52
N LEU A 15 -4.07 5.03 1.90
CA LEU A 15 -5.04 4.07 1.37
C LEU A 15 -4.97 2.76 2.13
N ILE A 16 -6.11 2.31 2.66
CA ILE A 16 -6.26 1.03 3.32
C ILE A 16 -7.08 0.12 2.42
N VAL A 17 -6.53 -1.04 2.07
CA VAL A 17 -7.06 -1.87 0.99
C VAL A 17 -7.24 -3.30 1.48
N ASN A 18 -8.44 -3.85 1.29
CA ASN A 18 -8.69 -5.27 1.50
C ASN A 18 -8.34 -5.83 2.91
N GLN A 19 -8.52 -5.00 3.94
CA GLN A 19 -8.48 -5.40 5.36
C GLN A 19 -9.80 -6.08 5.76
N GLN A 20 -10.06 -7.26 5.19
CA GLN A 20 -11.24 -8.07 5.49
C GLN A 20 -10.90 -9.17 6.49
N THR A 21 -11.81 -9.44 7.42
CA THR A 21 -11.62 -10.47 8.46
C THR A 21 -11.33 -11.86 7.91
N ALA A 22 -11.94 -12.23 6.78
CA ALA A 22 -11.72 -13.53 6.14
C ALA A 22 -10.31 -13.67 5.54
N LEU A 23 -9.74 -12.57 5.04
CA LEU A 23 -8.44 -12.58 4.36
C LEU A 23 -7.27 -12.61 5.35
N MET A 24 -7.46 -12.16 6.59
CA MET A 24 -6.44 -12.31 7.64
C MET A 24 -6.01 -13.78 7.84
N ASN A 25 -6.89 -14.75 7.56
CA ASN A 25 -6.58 -16.18 7.64
C ASN A 25 -5.66 -16.70 6.52
N VAL A 26 -5.47 -15.90 5.46
CA VAL A 26 -4.61 -16.22 4.31
C VAL A 26 -3.16 -15.79 4.54
N VAL A 27 -2.93 -14.86 5.46
CA VAL A 27 -1.58 -14.38 5.81
C VAL A 27 -0.81 -15.51 6.50
N ARG A 28 0.37 -15.86 5.97
CA ARG A 28 1.24 -16.94 6.48
C ARG A 28 2.70 -16.53 6.60
N ASP A 29 3.02 -15.28 6.30
CA ASP A 29 4.36 -14.71 6.40
C ASP A 29 4.62 -13.96 7.71
N PHE A 30 3.58 -13.72 8.50
CA PHE A 30 3.64 -13.13 9.84
C PHE A 30 2.85 -13.99 10.83
N GLU A 31 3.24 -13.92 12.11
CA GLU A 31 2.36 -14.39 13.18
C GLU A 31 1.11 -13.48 13.27
N PRO A 32 -0.10 -14.02 13.52
CA PRO A 32 -1.33 -13.23 13.49
C PRO A 32 -1.33 -12.01 14.43
N ASP A 33 -0.75 -12.16 15.62
CA ASP A 33 -0.67 -11.08 16.61
C ASP A 33 0.32 -9.99 16.18
N GLU A 34 1.45 -10.37 15.58
CA GLU A 34 2.43 -9.44 15.02
C GLU A 34 1.80 -8.66 13.86
N PHE A 35 1.17 -9.36 12.92
CA PHE A 35 0.53 -8.73 11.77
C PHE A 35 -0.55 -7.73 12.20
N ARG A 36 -1.41 -8.12 13.15
CA ARG A 36 -2.43 -7.22 13.69
C ARG A 36 -1.81 -5.99 14.35
N THR A 37 -0.72 -6.16 15.10
CA THR A 37 -0.03 -5.06 15.75
C THR A 37 0.59 -4.11 14.74
N ASN A 38 1.24 -4.62 13.69
CA ASN A 38 1.86 -3.81 12.64
C ASN A 38 0.82 -2.99 11.87
N VAL A 39 -0.32 -3.60 11.52
CA VAL A 39 -1.43 -2.91 10.85
C VAL A 39 -1.98 -1.79 11.73
N LEU A 40 -2.24 -2.07 13.01
CA LEU A 40 -2.75 -1.06 13.95
C LEU A 40 -1.75 0.08 14.17
N ALA A 41 -0.49 -0.24 14.44
CA ALA A 41 0.56 0.76 14.66
C ALA A 41 0.75 1.66 13.44
N HIS A 42 0.73 1.09 12.24
CA HIS A 42 0.83 1.90 11.03
C HIS A 42 -0.42 2.74 10.79
N SER A 43 -1.62 2.20 11.04
CA SER A 43 -2.88 2.94 10.91
C SER A 43 -2.95 4.15 11.86
N GLU A 44 -2.50 3.98 13.10
CA GLU A 44 -2.46 5.05 14.08
C GLU A 44 -1.41 6.11 13.72
N LEU A 45 -0.23 5.68 13.26
CA LEU A 45 0.81 6.60 12.80
C LEU A 45 0.33 7.41 11.59
N ALA A 46 -0.32 6.74 10.63
CA ALA A 46 -0.82 7.37 9.42
C ALA A 46 -1.97 8.33 9.75
N ALA A 47 -2.95 7.93 10.56
CA ALA A 47 -4.05 8.79 11.00
C ALA A 47 -3.58 10.08 11.71
N LYS A 48 -2.42 10.03 12.38
CA LYS A 48 -1.82 11.21 13.04
C LYS A 48 -1.00 12.09 12.10
N THR A 49 -0.63 11.60 10.91
CA THR A 49 0.36 12.28 10.04
C THR A 49 -0.15 12.64 8.65
N VAL A 50 -1.12 11.91 8.12
CA VAL A 50 -1.68 12.09 6.78
C VAL A 50 -3.21 11.90 6.84
N PRO A 51 -3.98 12.55 5.96
CA PRO A 51 -5.41 12.28 5.85
C PRO A 51 -5.65 10.82 5.45
N ASN A 52 -6.68 10.22 6.05
CA ASN A 52 -7.19 8.92 5.62
C ASN A 52 -7.94 9.10 4.31
N GLY A 53 -7.50 8.39 3.28
CA GLY A 53 -8.21 8.27 2.03
C GLY A 53 -9.35 7.25 2.12
N PRO A 54 -10.06 7.04 1.01
CA PRO A 54 -11.16 6.09 0.95
C PRO A 54 -10.70 4.67 1.28
N LEU A 55 -11.56 3.92 1.97
CA LEU A 55 -11.39 2.48 2.12
C LEU A 55 -11.76 1.81 0.80
N LEU A 56 -10.78 1.19 0.16
CA LEU A 56 -10.98 0.61 -1.17
C LEU A 56 -11.24 -0.90 -1.05
N PRO A 57 -12.30 -1.43 -1.71
CA PRO A 57 -12.44 -2.85 -1.90
C PRO A 57 -11.31 -3.39 -2.80
N SER A 58 -11.15 -4.71 -2.81
CA SER A 58 -9.98 -5.46 -3.31
C SER A 58 -9.67 -5.40 -4.82
N ARG A 59 -9.93 -4.30 -5.53
CA ARG A 59 -9.87 -4.30 -7.00
C ARG A 59 -9.54 -2.93 -7.61
N GLU A 60 -8.89 -2.99 -8.77
CA GLU A 60 -8.78 -1.94 -9.79
C GLU A 60 -10.17 -1.56 -10.32
N ASN A 61 -11.04 -1.03 -9.47
CA ASN A 61 -12.27 -0.40 -9.92
C ASN A 61 -11.95 1.05 -10.27
N LEU A 62 -12.45 1.53 -11.41
CA LEU A 62 -12.30 2.92 -11.85
C LEU A 62 -12.71 3.91 -10.73
N GLU A 63 -13.76 3.58 -9.99
CA GLU A 63 -14.24 4.35 -8.83
C GLU A 63 -13.16 4.54 -7.75
N SER A 64 -12.33 3.52 -7.51
CA SER A 64 -11.24 3.58 -6.54
C SER A 64 -10.17 4.58 -6.99
N ILE A 65 -9.83 4.59 -8.27
CA ILE A 65 -8.83 5.49 -8.85
C ILE A 65 -9.37 6.91 -8.90
N GLU A 66 -10.63 7.09 -9.26
CA GLU A 66 -11.31 8.39 -9.27
C GLU A 66 -11.40 8.99 -7.86
N ALA A 67 -11.74 8.17 -6.85
CA ALA A 67 -11.78 8.62 -5.46
C ALA A 67 -10.39 9.07 -4.96
N VAL A 68 -9.32 8.37 -5.36
CA VAL A 68 -7.94 8.79 -5.06
C VAL A 68 -7.58 10.09 -5.80
N LYS A 69 -8.01 10.24 -7.06
CA LYS A 69 -7.80 11.46 -7.85
C LYS A 69 -8.52 12.67 -7.26
N ALA A 70 -9.73 12.49 -6.72
CA ALA A 70 -10.51 13.55 -6.09
C ALA A 70 -9.78 14.19 -4.89
N GLU A 71 -8.95 13.43 -4.19
CA GLU A 71 -8.14 13.92 -3.06
C GLU A 71 -6.98 14.82 -3.50
N GLY A 72 -6.60 14.80 -4.78
CA GLY A 72 -5.59 15.69 -5.35
C GLY A 72 -4.15 15.51 -4.82
N LYS A 73 -3.87 14.40 -4.13
CA LYS A 73 -2.54 14.08 -3.59
C LYS A 73 -1.71 13.32 -4.62
N LYS A 74 -0.42 13.67 -4.75
CA LYS A 74 0.48 12.95 -5.67
C LYS A 74 1.22 11.79 -5.01
N GLN A 75 1.38 11.80 -3.69
CA GLN A 75 2.01 10.69 -2.96
C GLN A 75 0.93 9.86 -2.28
N ILE A 76 0.99 8.55 -2.46
CA ILE A 76 0.00 7.61 -1.95
C ILE A 76 0.72 6.55 -1.12
N ILE A 77 0.33 6.40 0.14
CA ILE A 77 0.77 5.28 0.99
C ILE A 77 -0.27 4.17 0.88
N ILE A 78 0.13 3.00 0.42
CA ILE A 78 -0.68 1.79 0.46
C ILE A 78 -0.37 1.06 1.77
N LEU A 79 -1.35 1.06 2.65
CA LEU A 79 -1.31 0.49 3.98
C LEU A 79 -2.18 -0.74 3.99
N SER A 80 -1.52 -1.87 3.88
CA SER A 80 -2.12 -3.19 3.98
C SER A 80 -2.90 -3.60 2.75
N THR A 81 -2.44 -4.70 2.16
CA THR A 81 -3.22 -5.53 1.26
C THR A 81 -2.98 -6.96 1.67
N ILE A 82 -4.05 -7.75 1.63
CA ILE A 82 -3.95 -9.20 1.62
C ILE A 82 -4.59 -9.65 0.30
N THR A 83 -3.88 -10.32 -0.61
CA THR A 83 -2.46 -10.67 -0.59
C THR A 83 -1.59 -9.61 -1.29
N THR A 84 -0.37 -9.42 -0.78
CA THR A 84 0.53 -8.35 -1.25
C THR A 84 0.98 -8.49 -2.70
N ASP A 85 1.06 -9.72 -3.20
CA ASP A 85 1.45 -10.06 -4.57
C ASP A 85 0.38 -9.74 -5.61
N VAL A 86 -0.89 -9.65 -5.21
CA VAL A 86 -2.01 -9.34 -6.09
C VAL A 86 -2.47 -7.91 -5.85
N CYS A 87 -3.21 -7.67 -4.77
CA CYS A 87 -3.94 -6.41 -4.59
C CYS A 87 -3.01 -5.19 -4.46
N ALA A 88 -1.85 -5.30 -3.78
CA ALA A 88 -0.90 -4.19 -3.69
C ALA A 88 -0.18 -3.93 -5.01
N THR A 89 0.28 -4.99 -5.68
CA THR A 89 0.98 -4.88 -6.96
C THR A 89 0.12 -4.19 -8.00
N PHE A 90 -1.07 -4.72 -8.23
CA PHE A 90 -1.99 -4.22 -9.26
C PHE A 90 -2.40 -2.77 -8.98
N LEU A 91 -2.81 -2.47 -7.75
CA LEU A 91 -3.17 -1.10 -7.37
C LEU A 91 -1.98 -0.13 -7.48
N ALA A 92 -0.78 -0.54 -7.06
CA ALA A 92 0.41 0.30 -7.19
C ALA A 92 0.73 0.60 -8.65
N LEU A 93 0.63 -0.40 -9.54
CA LEU A 93 0.85 -0.22 -10.98
C LEU A 93 -0.17 0.76 -11.57
N SER A 94 -1.47 0.58 -11.29
CA SER A 94 -2.50 1.51 -11.79
C SER A 94 -2.27 2.95 -11.29
N LEU A 95 -1.89 3.12 -10.02
CA LEU A 95 -1.62 4.45 -9.46
C LEU A 95 -0.36 5.08 -10.08
N ILE A 96 0.67 4.28 -10.38
CA ILE A 96 1.89 4.75 -11.05
C ILE A 96 1.59 5.15 -12.49
N GLU A 97 0.77 4.39 -13.23
CA GLU A 97 0.32 4.75 -14.59
C GLU A 97 -0.43 6.08 -14.60
N GLU A 98 -1.18 6.37 -13.54
CA GLU A 98 -1.89 7.63 -13.32
C GLU A 98 -0.98 8.76 -12.80
N GLY A 99 0.33 8.52 -12.69
CA GLY A 99 1.33 9.52 -12.29
C GLY A 99 1.42 9.77 -10.78
N CYS A 100 0.83 8.90 -9.96
CA CYS A 100 1.01 8.94 -8.50
C CYS A 100 2.33 8.27 -8.09
N GLU A 101 2.95 8.81 -7.04
CA GLU A 101 4.10 8.22 -6.40
C GLU A 101 3.63 7.31 -5.26
N VAL A 102 3.95 6.02 -5.36
CA VAL A 102 3.40 4.99 -4.47
C VAL A 102 4.43 4.53 -3.45
N TRP A 103 4.04 4.56 -2.19
CA TRP A 103 4.80 4.06 -1.05
C TRP A 103 4.06 2.86 -0.46
N HIS A 104 4.75 1.74 -0.27
CA HIS A 104 4.13 0.52 0.25
C HIS A 104 4.74 0.15 1.59
N ASN A 105 3.90 0.01 2.63
CA ASN A 105 4.38 -0.52 3.90
C ASN A 105 4.46 -2.04 3.85
N ALA A 106 5.70 -2.53 3.89
CA ALA A 106 6.07 -3.92 3.89
C ALA A 106 5.52 -4.72 5.08
N ASP A 107 5.51 -4.12 6.26
CA ASP A 107 5.29 -4.81 7.53
C ASP A 107 3.80 -4.84 7.90
N ALA A 108 2.99 -4.02 7.23
CA ALA A 108 1.54 -3.99 7.35
C ALA A 108 0.84 -4.76 6.22
N SER A 109 1.56 -5.45 5.32
CA SER A 109 0.99 -6.19 4.19
C SER A 109 1.39 -7.66 4.24
N GLY A 110 0.41 -8.55 4.11
CA GLY A 110 0.59 -9.98 4.29
C GLY A 110 0.56 -10.76 2.98
N ALA A 111 1.22 -11.91 2.95
CA ALA A 111 1.27 -12.83 1.81
C ALA A 111 0.91 -14.26 2.22
N ALA A 112 0.49 -15.05 1.22
CA ALA A 112 0.06 -16.43 1.43
C ALA A 112 1.21 -17.39 1.82
N SER A 113 2.47 -16.97 1.65
CA SER A 113 3.65 -17.74 2.04
C SER A 113 4.89 -16.85 2.14
N LEU A 114 5.91 -17.31 2.86
CA LEU A 114 7.23 -16.67 2.89
C LEU A 114 7.89 -16.57 1.51
N ARG A 115 7.58 -17.49 0.58
CA ARG A 115 8.11 -17.46 -0.78
C ARG A 115 7.53 -16.29 -1.57
N THR A 116 6.21 -16.10 -1.46
CA THR A 116 5.49 -14.95 -2.02
C THR A 116 5.97 -13.65 -1.37
N ALA A 117 6.18 -13.65 -0.05
CA ALA A 117 6.73 -12.51 0.67
C ALA A 117 8.18 -12.18 0.26
N HIS A 118 9.03 -13.17 -0.04
CA HIS A 118 10.40 -12.92 -0.48
C HIS A 118 10.42 -12.27 -1.88
N GLY A 119 9.54 -12.70 -2.78
CA GLY A 119 9.34 -12.07 -4.09
C GLY A 119 8.90 -10.60 -4.02
N ARG A 120 8.41 -10.15 -2.86
CA ARG A 120 7.99 -8.76 -2.58
C ARG A 120 9.16 -7.79 -2.36
N ARG A 121 10.33 -8.25 -1.92
CA ARG A 121 11.49 -7.38 -1.65
C ARG A 121 11.96 -6.56 -2.86
N PRO A 122 12.06 -7.14 -4.07
CA PRO A 122 12.32 -6.34 -5.26
C PRO A 122 11.15 -5.41 -5.62
N MET A 123 9.89 -5.75 -5.33
CA MET A 123 8.72 -4.90 -5.62
C MET A 123 8.61 -3.68 -4.71
N THR A 124 8.95 -3.81 -3.42
CA THR A 124 9.06 -2.65 -2.51
C THR A 124 10.21 -1.73 -2.90
N ALA A 125 11.31 -2.30 -3.43
CA ALA A 125 12.33 -1.51 -4.07
C ALA A 125 11.79 -0.82 -5.33
N TYR A 126 11.09 -1.52 -6.23
CA TYR A 126 10.54 -0.96 -7.48
C TYR A 126 9.44 0.10 -7.30
N ALA A 127 8.62 0.02 -6.24
CA ALA A 127 7.68 1.09 -5.88
C ALA A 127 8.40 2.34 -5.35
N MET A 128 9.48 2.18 -4.57
CA MET A 128 10.37 3.29 -4.19
C MET A 128 11.23 3.80 -5.36
N LEU A 129 11.51 2.93 -6.33
CA LEU A 129 12.26 3.21 -7.56
C LEU A 129 11.33 3.46 -8.74
N ALA A 130 10.07 3.86 -8.49
CA ALA A 130 9.12 4.22 -9.54
C ALA A 130 9.79 5.27 -10.44
N LEU A 131 10.15 4.77 -11.62
CA LEU A 131 11.01 5.38 -12.59
C LEU A 131 10.31 6.61 -13.14
N LYS A 132 10.77 7.79 -12.73
CA LYS A 132 10.70 8.96 -13.59
C LYS A 132 11.74 8.77 -14.70
N CYS A 133 11.28 8.24 -15.83
CA CYS A 133 11.76 8.77 -17.11
C CYS A 133 11.19 10.18 -17.25
#